data_AF-A0A7X1A0C0-F1
#
_entry.id   AF-A0A7X1A0C0-F1
#
_cell.length_a   1.000
_cell.length_b   1.000
_cell.length_c   1.000
_cell.angle_alpha   90.00
_cell.angle_beta   90.00
_cell.angle_gamma   90.00
#
_symmetry.space_group_name_H-M   'P 1'
#
loop_
_entity.id
_entity.type
_entity.pdbx_description
1 polymer ?
#
loop_
_entity_poly.entity_id
_entity_poly.type
_entity_poly.pdbx_seq_one_letter_code
_entity_poly.pdbx_strand_id
1 'polypeptide(L)' 'MAHENLRELEDQLIELRQTYQEVISETRDFEDPQLQNGPINASEVRLSALRHEIAEVEKKIKKAESETE' A
#
# COMPACT_ATOMS: atom_id res chain seq x y z
N MET A 1 -23.44 -4.49 -10.05
CA MET A 1 -22.96 -5.19 -8.84
C MET A 1 -21.52 -5.72 -8.97
N ALA A 2 -21.18 -6.64 -9.88
CA ALA A 2 -19.78 -7.12 -10.00
C ALA A 2 -18.78 -6.02 -10.44
N HIS A 3 -19.17 -5.17 -11.40
CA HIS A 3 -18.33 -4.06 -11.88
C HIS A 3 -18.17 -2.91 -10.87
N GLU A 4 -19.15 -2.67 -9.98
CA GLU A 4 -19.01 -1.66 -8.92
C GLU A 4 -17.96 -2.09 -7.90
N ASN A 5 -17.98 -3.37 -7.52
CA ASN A 5 -17.01 -3.93 -6.58
C ASN A 5 -15.57 -3.92 -7.13
N LEU A 6 -15.39 -4.16 -8.44
CA LEU A 6 -14.06 -4.05 -9.08
C LEU A 6 -13.54 -2.61 -9.03
N ARG A 7 -14.39 -1.63 -9.40
CA ARG A 7 -14.02 -0.23 -9.40
C ARG A 7 -13.67 0.29 -8.00
N GLU A 8 -14.43 -0.12 -6.98
CA GLU A 8 -14.13 0.21 -5.59
C GLU A 8 -12.75 -0.33 -5.14
N LEU A 9 -12.40 -1.56 -5.56
CA LEU A 9 -11.08 -2.14 -5.27
C LEU A 9 -9.96 -1.41 -6.02
N GLU A 10 -10.20 -0.99 -7.26
CA GLU A 10 -9.25 -0.19 -8.05
C GLU A 10 -9.01 1.19 -7.42
N ASP A 11 -10.08 1.87 -7.00
CA ASP A 11 -10.00 3.16 -6.31
C ASP A 11 -9.23 3.01 -4.99
N GLN A 12 -9.51 1.96 -4.19
CA GLN A 12 -8.74 1.62 -2.98
C GLN A 12 -7.26 1.36 -3.28
N LEU A 13 -6.95 0.65 -4.38
CA LEU A 13 -5.56 0.38 -4.77
C LEU A 13 -4.81 1.68 -5.11
N ILE A 14 -5.48 2.63 -5.76
CA ILE A 14 -4.90 3.95 -6.07
C ILE A 14 -4.56 4.70 -4.76
N GLU A 15 -5.50 4.77 -3.83
CA GLU A 15 -5.30 5.44 -2.53
C GLU A 15 -4.17 4.82 -1.71
N LEU A 16 -4.12 3.48 -1.63
CA LEU A 16 -3.06 2.76 -0.92
C LEU A 16 -1.67 3.02 -1.53
N ARG A 17 -1.58 3.09 -2.86
CA ARG A 17 -0.33 3.39 -3.56
C ARG A 17 0.11 4.84 -3.37
N GLN A 18 -0.83 5.79 -3.33
CA GLN A 18 -0.53 7.19 -3.01
C GLN A 18 0.02 7.30 -1.59
N THR A 19 -0.68 6.72 -0.61
CA THR A 19 -0.26 6.69 0.79
C THR A 19 1.13 6.05 0.96
N TYR A 20 1.39 4.94 0.25
CA TYR A 20 2.70 4.30 0.25
C TYR A 20 3.80 5.22 -0.29
N GLN A 21 3.54 5.98 -1.35
CA GLN A 21 4.50 6.96 -1.87
C GLN A 21 4.75 8.12 -0.90
N GLU A 22 3.71 8.60 -0.22
CA GLU A 22 3.82 9.65 0.81
C GLU A 22 4.71 9.17 1.97
N VAL A 23 4.46 7.97 2.50
CA VAL A 23 5.29 7.41 3.58
C VAL A 23 6.74 7.17 3.11
N ILE A 24 6.95 6.75 1.86
CA ILE A 24 8.30 6.67 1.30
C ILE A 24 8.98 8.04 1.29
N SER A 25 8.28 9.10 0.86
CA SER A 25 8.85 10.44 0.85
C SER A 25 9.19 10.93 2.27
N GLU A 26 8.34 10.64 3.26
CA GLU A 26 8.62 10.90 4.68
C GLU A 26 9.88 10.17 5.15
N THR A 27 10.08 8.91 4.74
CA THR A 27 11.28 8.15 5.12
C THR A 27 12.57 8.67 4.48
N ARG A 28 12.46 9.28 3.30
CA ARG A 28 13.61 9.78 2.54
C ARG A 28 14.17 11.08 3.12
N ASP A 29 13.31 11.88 3.76
CA ASP A 29 13.73 13.07 4.52
C ASP A 29 14.40 12.72 5.87
N PHE A 30 14.32 11.44 6.29
CA PHE A 30 14.95 10.89 7.51
C PHE A 30 16.31 10.21 7.24
N GLU A 31 16.99 10.51 6.14
CA GLU A 31 18.33 10.03 5.79
C GLU A 31 19.47 10.65 6.65
N ASP A 32 19.22 10.98 7.93
CA ASP A 32 20.32 11.23 8.87
C ASP A 32 20.87 9.88 9.37
N PRO A 33 22.12 9.51 9.03
CA PRO A 33 22.71 8.22 9.42
C PRO A 33 22.75 8.01 10.95
N GLN A 34 22.67 9.10 11.73
CA GLN A 34 22.63 9.03 13.19
C GLN A 34 21.28 8.55 13.75
N LEU A 35 20.19 8.68 12.97
CA LEU A 35 18.84 8.27 13.37
C LEU A 35 18.47 6.85 12.90
N GLN A 36 19.22 6.27 11.95
CA GLN A 36 18.96 4.93 11.41
C GLN A 36 19.24 3.77 12.38
N ASN A 37 19.97 4.01 13.48
CA ASN A 37 20.33 2.96 14.46
C ASN A 37 19.37 2.90 15.68
N GLY A 38 18.22 3.58 15.61
CA GLY A 38 17.18 3.52 16.65
C GLY A 38 16.25 2.31 16.52
N PRO A 39 15.48 1.96 17.57
CA PRO A 39 14.49 0.88 17.51
C PRO A 39 13.50 1.11 16.35
N ILE A 40 13.14 0.02 15.66
CA ILE A 40 12.27 -0.10 14.47
C ILE A 40 11.60 1.23 14.06
N ASN A 41 11.99 1.77 12.90
CA ASN A 41 11.44 3.01 12.38
C ASN A 41 9.92 2.83 12.16
N ALA A 42 9.11 3.68 12.79
CA ALA A 42 7.65 3.63 12.69
C ALA A 42 7.15 3.73 11.24
N SER A 43 7.91 4.39 10.37
CA SER A 43 7.60 4.46 8.94
C SER A 43 7.88 3.14 8.21
N GLU A 44 8.87 2.34 8.62
CA GLU A 44 9.09 1.01 8.06
C GLU A 44 7.94 0.06 8.41
N VAL A 45 7.41 0.15 9.63
CA VAL A 45 6.22 -0.63 10.04
C VAL A 45 5.01 -0.23 9.20
N ARG A 46 4.79 1.08 9.03
CA ARG A 46 3.72 1.61 8.17
C ARG A 46 3.87 1.15 6.72
N LEU A 47 5.09 1.19 6.16
CA LEU A 47 5.37 0.70 4.81
C LEU A 47 5.09 -0.80 4.68
N SER A 48 5.46 -1.60 5.68
CA SER A 48 5.18 -3.04 5.66
C SER A 48 3.69 -3.35 5.71
N ALA A 49 2.92 -2.60 6.50
CA ALA A 49 1.47 -2.76 6.56
C ALA A 49 0.82 -2.38 5.22
N LEU A 50 1.20 -1.22 4.64
CA LEU A 50 0.70 -0.77 3.35
C LEU A 50 1.01 -1.77 2.22
N ARG A 51 2.21 -2.37 2.21
CA ARG A 51 2.55 -3.43 1.25
C ARG A 51 1.64 -4.64 1.36
N HIS A 52 1.28 -5.03 2.59
CA HIS A 52 0.39 -6.16 2.81
C HIS A 52 -1.03 -5.86 2.32
N GLU A 53 -1.54 -4.66 2.64
CA GLU A 53 -2.87 -4.23 2.20
C GLU A 53 -2.97 -4.11 0.67
N ILE A 54 -1.96 -3.54 0.01
CA ILE A 54 -1.87 -3.49 -1.46
C ILE A 54 -1.96 -4.91 -2.05
N ALA A 55 -1.18 -5.86 -1.53
CA ALA A 55 -1.17 -7.23 -2.05
C ALA A 55 -2.52 -7.94 -1.88
N GLU A 56 -3.21 -7.70 -0.76
CA GLU A 56 -4.54 -8.27 -0.52
C GLU A 56 -5.61 -7.65 -1.45
N VAL A 57 -5.54 -6.34 -1.72
CA VAL A 57 -6.44 -5.68 -2.68
C VAL A 57 -6.16 -6.17 -4.11
N GLU A 58 -4.91 -6.24 -4.53
CA GLU A 58 -4.53 -6.78 -5.86
C GLU A 58 -5.03 -8.22 -6.05
N LYS A 59 -4.97 -9.05 -5.01
CA LYS A 59 -5.51 -10.42 -5.04
C LYS A 59 -7.02 -10.45 -5.20
N LYS A 60 -7.75 -9.54 -4.53
CA LYS A 60 -9.20 -9.40 -4.66
C LYS A 60 -9.61 -8.94 -6.07
N ILE A 61 -8.89 -7.96 -6.63
CA ILE A 61 -9.07 -7.50 -8.02
C ILE A 61 -8.92 -8.66 -8.98
N LYS A 62 -7.78 -9.38 -8.92
CA LYS A 62 -7.51 -10.52 -9.80
C LYS A 62 -8.59 -11.60 -9.71
N LYS A 63 -9.11 -11.85 -8.50
CA LYS A 63 -10.20 -12.80 -8.29
C LYS A 63 -11.50 -12.30 -8.94
N ALA A 64 -11.86 -11.03 -8.73
CA ALA A 64 -13.05 -10.44 -9.34
C ALA A 64 -12.98 -10.44 -10.88
N GLU A 65 -11.82 -10.10 -11.45
CA GLU A 65 -11.58 -10.17 -12.90
C GLU A 65 -11.80 -11.60 -13.44
N SER A 66 -11.25 -12.61 -12.75
CA SER A 66 -11.41 -14.03 -13.15
C SER A 66 -12.82 -14.59 -13.01
N GLU A 67 -13.68 -13.95 -12.20
CA GLU A 67 -15.10 -14.32 -12.04
C GLU A 67 -15.99 -13.59 -13.06
N THR A 68 -15.43 -12.65 -13.82
CA THR A 68 -16.15 -11.85 -14.83
C THR A 68 -15.87 -12.33 -16.27
N GLU A 69 -14.86 -13.20 -16.48
CA GLU A 69 -14.61 -13.98 -17.71
C GLU A 69 -15.48 -15.25 -17.79
#